data_AF-A0A399ZYB1-F1
#
_entry.id   AF-A0A399ZYB1-F1
#
_cell.length_a   1.000
_cell.length_b   1.000
_cell.length_c   1.000
_cell.angle_alpha   90.00
_cell.angle_beta   90.00
_cell.angle_gamma   90.00
#
_symmetry.space_group_name_H-M   'P 1'
#
loop_
_entity.id
_entity.type
_entity.pdbx_description
1 polymer ?
#
loop_
_entity_poly.entity_id
_entity_poly.type
_entity_poly.pdbx_seq_one_letter_code
_entity_poly.pdbx_strand_id
1 'polypeptide(L)'
;MAQNTSQPQKETTPNLPEAPLHSVYTSGLPELFAQLNISLVVSTYQAGKVILVRHDTDALTNGRGPASTMNTHFRTFHKPMGLAVQDNKLAIGGQKTVWEMHNMPAVARKLEPPGKHDACYLPRRIHVTGDIDIHEMAFAGDGELWIVNTRFGCLCTLDADHSFYPRWRPPFV
;
A
#
# COMPACT_ATOMS: atom_id res chain seq x y z
N MET A 1 -30.55 19.78 51.48
CA MET A 1 -29.30 20.32 50.91
C MET A 1 -28.70 19.24 50.03
N ALA A 2 -28.86 19.33 48.71
CA ALA A 2 -28.28 18.38 47.76
C ALA A 2 -27.09 19.06 47.08
N GLN A 3 -25.89 18.48 47.22
CA GLN A 3 -24.67 18.97 46.61
C GLN A 3 -24.65 18.59 45.12
N ASN A 4 -24.48 19.59 44.27
CA ASN A 4 -24.35 19.47 42.83
C ASN A 4 -22.87 19.22 42.49
N THR A 5 -22.52 18.00 42.07
CA THR A 5 -21.19 17.68 41.55
C THR A 5 -21.18 17.83 40.03
N SER A 6 -20.69 18.98 39.56
CA SER A 6 -20.40 19.24 38.15
C SER A 6 -19.15 18.46 37.71
N GLN A 7 -19.33 17.48 36.81
CA GLN A 7 -18.21 16.84 36.10
C GLN A 7 -17.67 17.80 35.01
N PRO A 8 -16.34 17.85 34.78
CA PRO A 8 -15.77 18.69 33.73
C PRO A 8 -16.07 18.11 32.34
N GLN A 9 -16.61 18.94 31.46
CA GLN A 9 -16.80 18.63 30.04
C GLN A 9 -15.44 18.38 29.37
N LYS A 10 -15.33 17.22 28.71
CA LYS A 10 -14.18 16.84 27.90
C LYS A 10 -14.18 17.71 26.64
N GLU A 11 -13.23 18.64 26.54
CA GLU A 11 -13.03 19.46 25.34
C GLU A 11 -12.82 18.55 24.13
N THR A 12 -13.75 18.61 23.18
CA THR A 12 -13.61 18.00 21.87
C THR A 12 -12.75 18.91 21.01
N THR A 13 -11.48 18.54 20.83
CA THR A 13 -10.58 19.20 19.88
C THR A 13 -11.21 19.18 18.49
N PRO A 14 -11.33 20.32 17.78
CA PRO A 14 -11.90 20.34 16.45
C PRO A 14 -11.03 19.53 15.48
N ASN A 15 -11.66 18.60 14.77
CA ASN A 15 -11.03 17.76 13.76
C ASN A 15 -10.69 18.62 12.53
N LEU A 16 -9.51 19.23 12.53
CA LEU A 16 -8.99 19.95 11.36
C LEU A 16 -8.79 18.95 10.21
N PRO A 17 -9.24 19.24 8.98
CA PRO A 17 -8.99 18.38 7.84
C PRO A 17 -7.48 18.24 7.63
N GLU A 18 -7.01 17.00 7.60
CA GLU A 18 -5.61 16.65 7.39
C GLU A 18 -5.15 17.26 6.04
N ALA A 19 -4.04 18.01 6.06
CA ALA A 19 -3.55 18.68 4.86
C ALA A 19 -3.25 17.65 3.74
N PRO A 20 -3.50 17.97 2.46
CA PRO A 20 -3.19 17.07 1.37
C PRO A 20 -1.71 16.69 1.39
N LEU A 21 -1.43 15.37 1.37
CA LEU A 21 -0.06 14.89 1.22
C LEU A 21 0.49 15.31 -0.13
N HIS A 22 1.73 15.80 -0.13
CA HIS A 22 2.47 16.15 -1.34
C HIS A 22 3.84 15.46 -1.34
N SER A 23 4.38 15.23 -2.52
CA SER A 23 5.72 14.66 -2.71
C SER A 23 6.65 15.69 -3.33
N VAL A 24 7.90 15.72 -2.86
CA VAL A 24 8.99 16.48 -3.48
C VAL A 24 10.00 15.49 -4.04
N TYR A 25 10.49 15.74 -5.24
CA TYR A 25 11.45 14.89 -5.93
C TYR A 25 12.48 15.73 -6.68
N THR A 26 13.65 15.15 -6.94
CA THR A 26 14.70 15.78 -7.74
C THR A 26 14.33 15.79 -9.22
N SER A 27 14.85 16.77 -9.97
CA SER A 27 14.47 16.99 -11.36
C SER A 27 14.78 15.84 -12.31
N GLY A 28 15.76 14.97 -12.01
CA GLY A 28 16.14 13.84 -12.86
C GLY A 28 15.39 12.53 -12.57
N LEU A 29 14.56 12.48 -11.52
CA LEU A 29 13.82 11.28 -11.15
C LEU A 29 12.76 10.87 -12.19
N PRO A 30 11.97 11.80 -12.79
CA PRO A 30 10.99 11.44 -13.80
C PRO A 30 11.61 10.81 -15.05
N GLU A 31 12.74 11.35 -15.53
CA GLU A 31 13.46 10.81 -16.69
C GLU A 31 14.00 9.41 -16.38
N LEU A 32 14.52 9.18 -15.18
CA LEU A 32 14.98 7.87 -14.75
C LEU A 32 13.85 6.83 -14.77
N PHE A 33 12.68 7.17 -14.21
CA PHE A 33 11.52 6.27 -14.20
C PHE A 33 11.03 5.98 -15.63
N ALA A 34 11.03 6.99 -16.50
CA ALA A 34 10.65 6.83 -17.90
C ALA A 34 11.66 5.96 -18.68
N GLN A 35 12.97 6.16 -18.49
CA GLN A 35 14.02 5.38 -19.14
C GLN A 35 14.01 3.91 -18.70
N LEU A 36 13.78 3.66 -17.40
CA LEU A 36 13.69 2.32 -16.85
C LEU A 36 12.32 1.66 -17.10
N ASN A 37 11.31 2.43 -17.51
CA ASN A 37 9.92 2.00 -17.64
C ASN A 37 9.40 1.30 -16.37
N ILE A 38 9.58 1.97 -15.22
CA ILE A 38 9.21 1.43 -13.91
C ILE A 38 8.17 2.27 -13.18
N SER A 39 7.53 1.62 -12.22
CA SER A 39 6.78 2.26 -11.14
C SER A 39 7.23 1.65 -9.82
N LEU A 40 7.00 2.36 -8.71
CA LEU A 40 7.37 1.93 -7.37
C LEU A 40 6.15 1.94 -6.46
N VAL A 41 6.06 0.94 -5.60
CA VAL A 41 5.10 0.89 -4.49
C VAL A 41 5.87 1.06 -3.20
N VAL A 42 5.50 2.04 -2.39
CA VAL A 42 6.17 2.35 -1.12
C VAL A 42 5.16 2.22 0.03
N SER A 43 5.48 1.43 1.05
CA SER A 43 4.72 1.39 2.29
C SER A 43 5.33 2.31 3.34
N THR A 44 4.49 2.91 4.17
CA THR A 44 4.90 3.79 5.27
C THR A 44 4.19 3.36 6.54
N TYR A 45 4.94 2.72 7.44
CA TYR A 45 4.37 2.09 8.64
C TYR A 45 3.60 3.09 9.51
N GLN A 46 4.25 4.19 9.92
CA GLN A 46 3.67 5.16 10.85
C GLN A 46 2.62 6.06 10.19
N ALA A 47 2.83 6.44 8.93
CA ALA A 47 1.89 7.32 8.21
C ALA A 47 0.66 6.56 7.69
N GLY A 48 0.67 5.22 7.71
CA GLY A 48 -0.46 4.40 7.28
C GLY A 48 -0.74 4.54 5.79
N LYS A 49 0.29 4.74 4.95
CA LYS A 49 0.13 4.94 3.51
C LYS A 49 0.87 3.87 2.70
N VAL A 50 0.22 3.41 1.64
CA VAL A 50 0.87 2.84 0.47
C VAL A 50 0.85 3.91 -0.62
N ILE A 51 2.00 4.19 -1.21
CA ILE A 51 2.22 5.25 -2.18
C ILE A 51 2.60 4.58 -3.49
N LEU A 52 1.80 4.79 -4.54
CA LEU A 52 2.18 4.41 -5.90
C LEU A 52 2.91 5.60 -6.53
N VAL A 53 4.15 5.37 -6.94
CA VAL A 53 5.03 6.37 -7.52
C VAL A 53 5.31 5.97 -8.96
N ARG A 54 4.94 6.82 -9.91
CA ARG A 54 5.16 6.55 -11.34
C ARG A 54 5.56 7.84 -12.05
N HIS A 55 6.27 7.70 -13.16
CA HIS A 55 6.36 8.83 -14.08
C HIS A 55 4.97 9.12 -14.64
N ASP A 56 4.74 10.39 -14.97
CA ASP A 56 3.50 10.85 -15.53
C ASP A 56 3.80 11.69 -16.77
N THR A 57 3.37 11.18 -17.92
CA THR A 57 3.42 11.89 -19.17
C THR A 57 2.13 12.70 -19.27
N ASP A 58 2.26 14.03 -19.29
CA ASP A 58 1.08 14.87 -19.45
C ASP A 58 0.71 14.97 -20.94
N ALA A 59 -0.29 14.18 -21.34
CA ALA A 59 -0.91 14.25 -22.67
C ALA A 59 -1.58 15.62 -22.94
N LEU A 60 -1.88 16.42 -21.92
CA LEU A 60 -2.57 17.72 -22.06
C LEU A 60 -1.65 18.89 -22.42
N THR A 61 -0.33 18.69 -22.46
CA THR A 61 0.59 19.81 -22.72
C THR A 61 0.73 20.20 -24.19
N ASN A 62 0.17 19.46 -25.16
CA ASN A 62 0.34 19.72 -26.60
C ASN A 62 1.81 20.02 -26.99
N GLY A 63 2.79 19.43 -26.29
CA GLY A 63 4.22 19.67 -26.50
C GLY A 63 4.77 21.01 -25.96
N ARG A 64 4.09 21.69 -25.04
CA ARG A 64 4.49 23.02 -24.51
C ARG A 64 4.81 23.09 -23.01
N GLY A 65 4.85 21.96 -22.30
CA GLY A 65 5.31 21.87 -20.90
C GLY A 65 6.53 20.94 -20.80
N PRO A 66 7.46 21.15 -19.85
CA PRO A 66 8.65 20.33 -19.79
C PRO A 66 8.29 18.93 -19.28
N ALA A 67 8.88 17.94 -19.96
CA ALA A 67 9.39 16.70 -19.38
C ALA A 67 8.37 15.77 -18.67
N SER A 68 8.75 14.49 -18.52
CA SER A 68 8.06 13.59 -17.60
C SER A 68 7.93 14.26 -16.24
N THR A 69 6.76 14.17 -15.61
CA THR A 69 6.57 14.54 -14.19
C THR A 69 6.46 13.29 -13.33
N MET A 70 6.33 13.41 -12.01
CA MET A 70 5.98 12.27 -11.15
C MET A 70 4.54 12.39 -10.69
N ASN A 71 3.82 11.27 -10.73
CA ASN A 71 2.57 11.10 -10.02
C ASN A 71 2.82 10.28 -8.75
N THR A 72 2.37 10.80 -7.60
CA THR A 72 2.36 10.08 -6.33
C THR A 72 0.91 9.90 -5.86
N HIS A 73 0.48 8.65 -5.79
CA HIS A 73 -0.88 8.29 -5.44
C HIS A 73 -0.93 7.62 -4.09
N PHE A 74 -1.51 8.32 -3.12
CA PHE A 74 -1.58 7.87 -1.73
C PHE A 74 -2.83 7.03 -1.49
N ARG A 75 -2.66 5.90 -0.82
CA ARG A 75 -3.73 5.02 -0.36
C ARG A 75 -3.54 4.70 1.11
N THR A 76 -4.62 4.80 1.89
CA THR A 76 -4.58 4.54 3.32
C THR A 76 -4.73 3.05 3.61
N PHE A 77 -3.84 2.52 4.42
CA PHE A 77 -3.88 1.17 4.96
C PHE A 77 -3.53 1.22 6.45
N HIS A 78 -4.03 0.27 7.23
CA HIS A 78 -3.71 0.22 8.65
C HIS A 78 -2.32 -0.40 8.85
N LYS A 79 -1.33 0.44 9.15
CA LYS A 79 0.09 0.07 9.32
C LYS A 79 0.63 -0.86 8.21
N PRO A 80 0.71 -0.39 6.96
CA PRO A 80 1.27 -1.19 5.87
C PRO A 80 2.77 -1.42 6.10
N MET A 81 3.23 -2.65 5.88
CA MET A 81 4.61 -3.07 6.04
C MET A 81 5.06 -3.81 4.78
N GLY A 82 5.06 -5.14 4.80
CA GLY A 82 5.51 -5.96 3.66
C GLY A 82 4.69 -5.72 2.39
N LEU A 83 5.37 -5.79 1.24
CA LEU A 83 4.80 -5.63 -0.09
C LEU A 83 5.36 -6.72 -0.99
N ALA A 84 4.49 -7.42 -1.72
CA ALA A 84 4.93 -8.41 -2.70
C ALA A 84 4.25 -8.16 -4.04
N VAL A 85 4.99 -8.30 -5.14
CA VAL A 85 4.47 -8.20 -6.50
C VAL A 85 4.83 -9.46 -7.26
N GLN A 86 3.87 -10.03 -7.96
CA GLN A 86 4.09 -11.10 -8.93
C GLN A 86 3.11 -10.94 -10.09
N ASP A 87 3.62 -10.86 -11.31
CA ASP A 87 2.83 -10.66 -12.53
C ASP A 87 1.87 -9.46 -12.40
N ASN A 88 0.56 -9.72 -12.36
CA ASN A 88 -0.49 -8.73 -12.21
C ASN A 88 -1.04 -8.64 -10.77
N LYS A 89 -0.35 -9.22 -9.78
CA LYS A 89 -0.77 -9.24 -8.38
C LYS A 89 0.12 -8.34 -7.54
N LEU A 90 -0.51 -7.58 -6.66
CA LEU A 90 0.13 -6.83 -5.59
C LEU A 90 -0.47 -7.29 -4.26
N ALA A 91 0.37 -7.81 -3.38
CA ALA A 91 0.01 -8.12 -2.00
C ALA A 91 0.52 -7.02 -1.06
N ILE A 92 -0.33 -6.59 -0.13
CA ILE A 92 -0.03 -5.55 0.86
C ILE A 92 -0.30 -6.12 2.25
N GLY A 93 0.75 -6.24 3.06
CA GLY A 93 0.66 -6.62 4.46
C GLY A 93 0.30 -5.40 5.29
N GLY A 94 -0.84 -5.43 5.98
CA GLY A 94 -1.23 -4.47 7.00
C GLY A 94 -1.19 -5.10 8.40
N GLN A 95 -1.57 -4.34 9.43
CA GLN A 95 -1.44 -4.79 10.82
C GLN A 95 -2.12 -6.14 11.11
N LYS A 96 -3.31 -6.35 10.54
CA LYS A 96 -4.14 -7.55 10.80
C LYS A 96 -4.69 -8.19 9.54
N THR A 97 -4.20 -7.75 8.38
CA THR A 97 -4.77 -8.13 7.09
C THR A 97 -3.70 -8.24 6.03
N VAL A 98 -3.86 -9.17 5.10
CA VAL A 98 -3.16 -9.16 3.82
C VAL A 98 -4.17 -8.85 2.72
N TRP A 99 -3.90 -7.81 1.94
CA TRP A 99 -4.69 -7.42 0.78
C TRP A 99 -4.05 -7.98 -0.46
N GLU A 100 -4.81 -8.71 -1.28
CA GLU A 100 -4.40 -9.11 -2.62
C GLU A 100 -5.16 -8.28 -3.64
N MET A 101 -4.40 -7.52 -4.43
CA MET A 101 -4.88 -6.60 -5.46
C MET A 101 -4.48 -7.15 -6.82
N HIS A 102 -5.40 -7.12 -7.80
CA HIS A 102 -5.08 -7.56 -9.17
C HIS A 102 -5.18 -6.40 -10.14
N ASN A 103 -4.21 -6.29 -11.05
CA ASN A 103 -4.25 -5.36 -12.16
C ASN A 103 -5.35 -5.76 -13.15
N MET A 104 -6.16 -4.79 -13.56
CA MET A 104 -7.27 -4.94 -14.49
C MET A 104 -7.12 -3.93 -15.64
N PRO A 105 -6.30 -4.22 -16.66
CA PRO A 105 -6.04 -3.28 -17.76
C PRO A 105 -7.30 -2.83 -18.52
N ALA A 106 -8.32 -3.69 -18.60
CA ALA A 106 -9.60 -3.35 -19.21
C ALA A 106 -10.37 -2.27 -18.44
N VAL A 107 -10.14 -2.16 -17.13
CA VAL A 107 -10.70 -1.09 -16.29
C VAL A 107 -9.84 0.16 -16.44
N ALA A 108 -8.51 0.04 -16.43
CA ALA A 108 -7.59 1.15 -16.61
C ALA A 108 -7.90 1.97 -17.88
N ARG A 109 -8.18 1.29 -19.01
CA ARG A 109 -8.56 1.94 -20.28
C ARG A 109 -9.86 2.74 -20.25
N LYS A 110 -10.72 2.52 -19.26
CA LYS A 110 -11.98 3.25 -19.08
C LYS A 110 -11.85 4.41 -18.09
N LEU A 111 -10.67 4.59 -17.48
CA LEU A 111 -10.43 5.69 -16.56
C LEU A 111 -10.17 6.97 -17.33
N GLU A 112 -10.72 8.06 -16.82
CA GLU A 112 -10.45 9.40 -17.31
C GLU A 112 -9.13 9.95 -16.73
N PRO A 113 -8.38 10.76 -17.49
CA PRO A 113 -8.55 10.98 -18.92
C PRO A 113 -8.09 9.76 -19.75
N PRO A 114 -8.61 9.54 -20.97
CA PRO A 114 -8.31 8.35 -21.76
C PRO A 114 -6.81 8.29 -22.10
N GLY A 115 -6.22 7.11 -21.99
CA GLY A 115 -4.79 6.89 -22.29
C GLY A 115 -3.82 7.36 -21.19
N LYS A 116 -4.32 7.87 -20.06
CA LYS A 116 -3.50 8.35 -18.94
C LYS A 116 -3.02 7.24 -17.99
N HIS A 117 -3.80 6.19 -17.84
CA HIS A 117 -3.55 5.09 -16.90
C HIS A 117 -3.32 3.79 -17.65
N ASP A 118 -2.26 3.08 -17.32
CA ASP A 118 -1.84 1.80 -17.91
C ASP A 118 -2.20 0.59 -17.02
N ALA A 119 -2.34 0.81 -15.72
CA ALA A 119 -2.72 -0.20 -14.75
C ALA A 119 -3.84 0.27 -13.81
N CYS A 120 -4.67 -0.67 -13.37
CA CYS A 120 -5.72 -0.44 -12.38
C CYS A 120 -5.81 -1.64 -11.42
N TYR A 121 -5.22 -1.49 -10.23
CA TYR A 121 -5.22 -2.53 -9.22
C TYR A 121 -6.49 -2.48 -8.38
N LEU A 122 -7.25 -3.57 -8.38
CA LEU A 122 -8.49 -3.71 -7.61
C LEU A 122 -8.35 -4.79 -6.53
N PRO A 123 -8.87 -4.56 -5.31
CA PRO A 123 -8.90 -5.60 -4.28
C PRO A 123 -9.65 -6.84 -4.78
N ARG A 124 -9.03 -8.01 -4.65
CA ARG A 124 -9.63 -9.32 -4.97
C ARG A 124 -9.79 -10.21 -3.74
N ARG A 125 -8.92 -10.05 -2.76
CA ARG A 125 -9.00 -10.75 -1.47
C ARG A 125 -8.49 -9.85 -0.37
N ILE A 126 -9.12 -9.93 0.79
CA ILE A 126 -8.61 -9.39 2.03
C ILE A 126 -8.63 -10.55 3.02
N HIS A 127 -7.46 -11.01 3.41
CA HIS A 127 -7.30 -12.10 4.37
C HIS A 127 -7.05 -11.52 5.75
N VAL A 128 -7.80 -11.95 6.75
CA VAL A 128 -7.59 -11.51 8.14
C VAL A 128 -6.59 -12.46 8.79
N THR A 129 -5.46 -11.92 9.26
CA THR A 129 -4.38 -12.71 9.87
C THR A 129 -4.39 -12.66 11.40
N GLY A 130 -5.10 -11.69 11.97
CA GLY A 130 -4.80 -11.22 13.32
C GLY A 130 -3.47 -10.45 13.36
N ASP A 131 -3.06 -10.02 14.55
CA ASP A 131 -1.82 -9.27 14.74
C ASP A 131 -0.63 -10.23 14.74
N ILE A 132 -0.06 -10.49 13.56
CA ILE A 132 1.10 -11.38 13.39
C ILE A 132 2.40 -10.61 13.15
N ASP A 133 2.34 -9.28 13.25
CA ASP A 133 3.45 -8.37 12.96
C ASP A 133 4.11 -8.69 11.59
N ILE A 134 3.34 -8.54 10.52
CA ILE A 134 3.82 -8.81 9.16
C ILE A 134 4.94 -7.84 8.83
N HIS A 135 6.15 -8.34 8.56
CA HIS A 135 7.29 -7.45 8.25
C HIS A 135 7.60 -7.36 6.77
N GLU A 136 7.78 -8.50 6.09
CA GLU A 136 8.02 -8.59 4.65
C GLU A 136 7.29 -9.78 4.06
N MET A 137 7.05 -9.76 2.75
CA MET A 137 6.37 -10.82 2.03
C MET A 137 7.00 -11.04 0.65
N ALA A 138 6.86 -12.25 0.13
CA ALA A 138 7.22 -12.55 -1.26
C ALA A 138 6.33 -13.66 -1.78
N PHE A 139 5.99 -13.61 -3.08
CA PHE A 139 5.42 -14.77 -3.72
C PHE A 139 6.53 -15.75 -4.09
N ALA A 140 6.33 -17.04 -3.80
CA ALA A 140 7.19 -18.12 -4.25
C ALA A 140 6.96 -18.44 -5.73
N GLY A 141 7.82 -19.28 -6.32
CA GLY A 141 7.75 -19.61 -7.75
C GLY A 141 6.45 -20.32 -8.18
N ASP A 142 5.74 -20.93 -7.25
CA ASP A 142 4.41 -21.54 -7.45
C ASP A 142 3.24 -20.55 -7.24
N GLY A 143 3.54 -19.30 -6.89
CA GLY A 143 2.58 -18.24 -6.61
C GLY A 143 2.01 -18.26 -5.19
N GLU A 144 2.49 -19.12 -4.28
CA GLU A 144 2.13 -19.06 -2.87
C GLU A 144 2.75 -17.82 -2.20
N LEU A 145 1.96 -17.07 -1.43
CA LEU A 145 2.48 -15.90 -0.71
C LEU A 145 3.11 -16.33 0.62
N TRP A 146 4.41 -16.09 0.74
CA TRP A 146 5.19 -16.29 1.95
C TRP A 146 5.33 -14.99 2.73
N ILE A 147 5.25 -15.08 4.05
CA ILE A 147 5.18 -13.95 4.97
C ILE A 147 6.20 -14.13 6.08
N VAL A 148 6.98 -13.08 6.35
CA VAL A 148 7.80 -12.96 7.57
C VAL A 148 6.88 -12.55 8.71
N ASN A 149 6.61 -13.50 9.60
CA ASN A 149 5.80 -13.32 10.79
C ASN A 149 6.73 -13.13 12.00
N THR A 150 7.02 -11.87 12.34
CA THR A 150 7.98 -11.55 13.41
C THR A 150 7.39 -11.79 14.80
N ARG A 151 6.06 -11.72 14.96
CA ARG A 151 5.43 -12.01 16.26
C ARG A 151 5.59 -13.47 16.67
N PHE A 152 5.55 -14.38 15.71
CA PHE A 152 5.70 -15.81 15.94
C PHE A 152 7.10 -16.32 15.56
N GLY A 153 8.00 -15.45 15.09
CA GLY A 153 9.38 -15.77 14.74
C GLY A 153 9.50 -16.83 13.64
N CYS A 154 8.61 -16.80 12.64
CA CYS A 154 8.55 -17.83 11.60
C CYS A 154 8.31 -17.24 10.20
N LEU A 155 8.53 -18.07 9.19
CA LEU A 155 7.93 -17.87 7.88
C LEU A 155 6.61 -18.64 7.84
N CYS A 156 5.55 -18.00 7.36
CA CYS A 156 4.23 -18.62 7.23
C CYS A 156 3.60 -18.34 5.86
N THR A 157 2.56 -19.09 5.54
CA THR A 157 1.66 -18.84 4.42
C THR A 157 0.25 -18.59 4.95
N LEU A 158 -0.61 -18.00 4.12
CA LEU A 158 -2.00 -17.72 4.50
C LEU A 158 -2.82 -19.01 4.52
N ASP A 159 -3.68 -19.16 5.52
CA ASP A 159 -4.57 -20.30 5.66
C ASP A 159 -5.99 -19.84 5.98
N ALA A 160 -6.98 -20.44 5.33
CA ALA A 160 -8.38 -20.01 5.43
C ALA A 160 -9.01 -20.35 6.79
N ASP A 161 -8.61 -21.46 7.40
CA ASP A 161 -9.21 -21.97 8.63
C ASP A 161 -8.47 -21.44 9.88
N HIS A 162 -7.15 -21.24 9.77
CA HIS A 162 -6.28 -20.88 10.89
C HIS A 162 -5.70 -19.47 10.82
N SER A 163 -6.14 -18.65 9.85
CA SER A 163 -5.55 -17.35 9.49
C SER A 163 -4.17 -17.43 8.84
N PHE A 164 -3.25 -18.24 9.36
CA PHE A 164 -1.95 -18.53 8.75
C PHE A 164 -1.43 -19.90 9.18
N TYR A 165 -0.47 -20.44 8.43
CA TYR A 165 0.19 -21.70 8.76
C TYR A 165 1.72 -21.52 8.80
N PRO A 166 2.40 -21.73 9.94
CA PRO A 166 3.86 -21.71 10.01
C PRO A 166 4.49 -22.77 9.10
N ARG A 167 5.39 -22.37 8.22
CA ARG A 167 6.08 -23.26 7.27
C ARG A 167 7.52 -23.55 7.67
N TRP A 168 8.16 -22.58 8.31
CA TRP A 168 9.53 -22.70 8.78
C TRP A 168 9.80 -21.81 9.98
N ARG A 169 10.61 -22.29 10.91
CA ARG A 169 11.12 -21.53 12.05
C ARG A 169 12.64 -21.73 12.14
N PRO A 170 13.44 -20.68 12.39
CA PRO A 170 14.85 -20.85 12.69
C PRO A 170 15.06 -21.70 13.95
N PRO A 171 16.10 -22.55 14.01
CA PRO A 171 16.31 -23.49 15.12
C PRO A 171 16.71 -22.86 16.45
N PHE A 172 17.00 -21.56 16.46
CA PHE A 172 17.51 -20.83 17.64
C PHE A 172 16.45 -19.93 18.32
N VAL A 173 15.18 -20.01 17.90
CA VAL A 173 14.06 -19.20 18.42
C VAL A 173 13.02 -20.10 19.08
#